data_AF-A0A150GBF0-F1
#
_entry.id   AF-A0A150GBF0-F1
#
_cell.length_a   1.000
_cell.length_b   1.000
_cell.length_c   1.000
_cell.angle_alpha   90.00
_cell.angle_beta   90.00
_cell.angle_gamma   90.00
#
_symmetry.space_group_name_H-M   'P 1'
#
loop_
_entity.id
_entity.type
_entity.pdbx_description
1 polymer ?
#
loop_
_entity_poly.entity_id
_entity_poly.type
_entity_poly.pdbx_seq_one_letter_code
_entity_poly.pdbx_strand_id
1 'polypeptide(L)'
;MASQAEAALSVFACYKIDDGQTGIFPLNQKATWRHGYWVRDMAQQCYTGVHLRLYVPIGVASVTALCLGPPLASFLLLWHHRGSLELPVVQQKYSFLYSRYKSRFFWWESVLMLEELALVAVEVFGRGLKSVTHQILIMLATFIMISAVNIVCSPNKLKVVTMLEFMSMTVLSLTLSLSLYFVVDEGLSAADEVG
;
A
#
# COMPACT_ATOMS: atom_id res chain seq x y z
N MET A 1 -10.19 3.29 5.84
CA MET A 1 -9.98 3.22 4.39
C MET A 1 -9.00 2.10 4.06
N ALA A 2 -7.83 2.07 4.72
CA ALA A 2 -6.86 0.98 4.64
C ALA A 2 -7.44 -0.45 4.59
N SER A 3 -8.33 -0.84 5.51
CA SER A 3 -8.88 -2.22 5.54
C SER A 3 -9.71 -2.60 4.31
N GLN A 4 -10.47 -1.65 3.75
CA GLN A 4 -11.24 -1.87 2.52
C GLN A 4 -10.33 -1.94 1.31
N ALA A 5 -9.30 -1.08 1.27
CA ALA A 5 -8.29 -1.10 0.22
C ALA A 5 -7.48 -2.39 0.23
N GLU A 6 -7.09 -2.87 1.42
CA GLU A 6 -6.40 -4.15 1.59
C GLU A 6 -7.26 -5.29 1.05
N ALA A 7 -8.54 -5.37 1.47
CA ALA A 7 -9.46 -6.39 1.01
C ALA A 7 -9.62 -6.35 -0.52
N ALA A 8 -9.81 -5.17 -1.11
CA ALA A 8 -9.97 -5.00 -2.55
C ALA A 8 -8.70 -5.39 -3.33
N LEU A 9 -7.52 -4.93 -2.89
CA LEU A 9 -6.24 -5.20 -3.54
C LEU A 9 -5.81 -6.67 -3.37
N SER A 10 -6.19 -7.31 -2.26
CA SER A 10 -5.84 -8.71 -1.98
C SER A 10 -6.45 -9.70 -2.98
N VAL A 11 -7.48 -9.30 -3.72
CA VAL A 11 -8.03 -10.08 -4.86
C VAL A 11 -6.98 -10.27 -5.96
N PHE A 12 -6.04 -9.34 -6.10
CA PHE A 12 -4.99 -9.39 -7.12
C PHE A 12 -3.65 -9.93 -6.59
N ALA A 13 -3.56 -10.21 -5.30
CA ALA A 13 -2.36 -10.73 -4.67
C ALA A 13 -2.21 -12.22 -4.96
N CYS A 14 -1.19 -12.57 -5.73
CA CYS A 14 -0.89 -13.93 -6.15
C CYS A 14 0.52 -14.33 -5.70
N TYR A 15 0.67 -15.56 -5.22
CA TYR A 15 1.92 -16.11 -4.73
C TYR A 15 2.32 -17.37 -5.50
N LYS A 16 3.58 -17.47 -5.92
CA LYS A 16 4.10 -18.67 -6.60
C LYS A 16 4.64 -19.65 -5.56
N ILE A 17 3.98 -20.80 -5.47
CA ILE A 17 4.34 -21.88 -4.55
C ILE A 17 5.50 -22.69 -5.14
N ASP A 18 5.28 -23.36 -6.28
CA ASP A 18 6.31 -24.15 -6.95
C ASP A 18 6.74 -23.47 -8.25
N ASP A 19 8.05 -23.47 -8.53
CA ASP A 19 8.60 -23.06 -9.84
C ASP A 19 8.86 -24.24 -10.78
N GLY A 20 8.67 -25.48 -10.31
CA GLY A 20 8.84 -26.68 -11.11
C GLY A 20 10.32 -27.06 -11.35
N GLN A 21 11.27 -26.33 -10.76
CA GLN A 21 12.69 -26.47 -11.04
C GLN A 21 13.55 -26.54 -9.77
N THR A 22 13.23 -25.74 -8.77
CA THR A 22 14.02 -25.58 -7.54
C THR A 22 13.22 -26.06 -6.34
N GLY A 23 13.75 -27.04 -5.61
CA GLY A 23 13.12 -27.53 -4.38
C GLY A 23 13.74 -28.83 -3.87
N ILE A 24 13.66 -29.03 -2.55
CA ILE A 24 14.19 -30.23 -1.87
C ILE A 24 13.40 -31.50 -2.29
N PHE A 25 12.15 -31.34 -2.73
CA PHE A 25 11.25 -32.43 -3.11
C PHE A 25 10.66 -32.23 -4.52
N PRO A 26 11.43 -32.51 -5.59
CA PRO A 26 11.01 -32.24 -6.97
C PRO A 26 9.75 -33.01 -7.39
N LEU A 27 9.53 -34.21 -6.86
CA LEU A 27 8.35 -35.04 -7.14
C LEU A 27 7.05 -34.48 -6.55
N ASN A 28 7.14 -33.60 -5.57
CA ASN A 28 5.98 -33.03 -4.86
C ASN A 28 5.56 -31.65 -5.39
N GLN A 29 6.24 -31.14 -6.42
CA GLN A 29 5.91 -29.85 -7.04
C GLN A 29 4.68 -29.95 -7.95
N LYS A 30 3.50 -29.94 -7.33
CA LYS A 30 2.21 -30.04 -8.02
C LYS A 30 1.58 -28.67 -8.29
N ALA A 31 2.04 -27.61 -7.62
CA ALA A 31 1.46 -26.28 -7.66
C ALA A 31 2.26 -25.30 -8.55
N THR A 32 2.46 -25.67 -9.82
CA THR A 32 3.35 -24.96 -10.78
C THR A 32 2.64 -23.93 -11.68
N TRP A 33 1.47 -23.44 -11.28
CA TRP A 33 0.70 -22.51 -12.12
C TRP A 33 1.47 -21.20 -12.39
N ARG A 34 1.53 -20.79 -13.66
CA ARG A 34 2.36 -19.66 -14.12
C ARG A 34 2.09 -18.34 -13.40
N HIS A 35 0.85 -18.08 -13.02
CA HIS A 35 0.44 -16.83 -12.35
C HIS A 35 0.36 -16.96 -10.82
N GLY A 36 0.69 -18.13 -10.26
CA GLY A 36 0.61 -18.38 -8.83
C GLY A 36 -0.81 -18.65 -8.32
N TYR A 37 -0.95 -18.77 -7.01
CA TYR A 37 -2.19 -19.06 -6.33
C TYR A 37 -2.65 -17.84 -5.55
N TRP A 38 -3.96 -17.70 -5.38
CA TRP A 38 -4.53 -16.52 -4.73
C TRP A 38 -4.18 -16.50 -3.24
N VAL A 39 -3.59 -15.40 -2.76
CA VAL A 39 -3.06 -15.33 -1.38
C VAL A 39 -4.14 -15.56 -0.31
N ARG A 40 -5.39 -15.16 -0.57
CA ARG A 40 -6.51 -15.39 0.36
C ARG A 40 -7.11 -16.79 0.29
N ASP A 41 -6.94 -17.49 -0.84
CA ASP A 41 -7.43 -18.85 -1.04
C ASP A 41 -6.48 -19.60 -1.98
N MET A 42 -5.51 -20.29 -1.39
CA MET A 42 -4.48 -21.02 -2.11
C MET A 42 -5.03 -22.25 -2.88
N ALA A 43 -6.30 -22.62 -2.70
CA ALA A 43 -6.93 -23.64 -3.53
C ALA A 43 -7.26 -23.12 -4.94
N GLN A 44 -7.31 -21.79 -5.13
CA GLN A 44 -7.64 -21.16 -6.40
C GLN A 44 -6.38 -20.72 -7.15
N GLN A 45 -6.31 -21.10 -8.42
CA GLN A 45 -5.28 -20.61 -9.35
C GLN A 45 -5.57 -19.17 -9.76
N CYS A 46 -4.56 -18.31 -9.75
CA CYS A 46 -4.74 -16.91 -10.14
C CYS A 46 -5.06 -16.75 -11.63
N TYR A 47 -5.95 -15.82 -11.92
CA TYR A 47 -6.39 -15.41 -13.27
C TYR A 47 -6.90 -16.56 -14.15
N THR A 48 -7.50 -17.59 -13.56
CA THR A 48 -8.20 -18.65 -14.30
C THR A 48 -9.48 -19.06 -13.58
N GLY A 49 -10.34 -19.82 -14.26
CA GLY A 49 -11.58 -20.36 -13.71
C GLY A 49 -12.48 -19.32 -13.02
N VAL A 50 -12.86 -19.61 -11.78
CA VAL A 50 -13.74 -18.76 -10.95
C VAL A 50 -13.04 -17.46 -10.56
N HIS A 51 -11.73 -17.50 -10.29
CA HIS A 51 -10.95 -16.31 -9.92
C HIS A 51 -11.05 -15.22 -10.98
N LEU A 52 -10.83 -15.56 -12.25
CA LEU A 52 -10.91 -14.58 -13.35
C LEU A 52 -12.33 -14.11 -13.65
N ARG A 53 -13.32 -15.02 -13.62
CA ARG A 53 -14.69 -14.70 -14.05
C ARG A 53 -15.50 -13.95 -12.99
N LEU A 54 -15.26 -14.22 -11.71
CA LEU A 54 -16.06 -13.68 -10.61
C LEU A 54 -15.25 -12.69 -9.77
N TYR A 55 -14.11 -13.11 -9.24
CA TYR A 55 -13.39 -12.33 -8.24
C TYR A 55 -12.65 -11.13 -8.85
N VAL A 56 -11.95 -11.31 -9.97
CA VAL A 56 -11.24 -10.22 -10.66
C VAL A 56 -12.15 -9.03 -10.99
N PRO A 57 -13.33 -9.17 -11.65
CA PRO A 57 -14.19 -8.02 -11.94
C PRO A 57 -14.74 -7.36 -10.67
N ILE A 58 -15.08 -8.13 -9.64
CA ILE A 58 -15.49 -7.59 -8.33
C ILE A 58 -14.35 -6.79 -7.71
N GLY A 59 -13.13 -7.32 -7.75
CA GLY A 59 -11.91 -6.66 -7.30
C GLY A 59 -11.67 -5.34 -8.04
N VAL A 60 -11.80 -5.33 -9.37
CA VAL A 60 -11.63 -4.12 -10.19
C VAL A 60 -12.67 -3.07 -9.80
N ALA A 61 -13.94 -3.45 -9.74
CA ALA A 61 -15.01 -2.55 -9.32
C ALA A 61 -14.78 -1.99 -7.91
N SER A 62 -14.32 -2.83 -6.98
CA SER A 62 -14.04 -2.46 -5.59
C SER A 62 -12.85 -1.49 -5.49
N VAL A 63 -11.75 -1.74 -6.22
CA VAL A 63 -10.60 -0.84 -6.27
C VAL A 63 -10.99 0.50 -6.88
N THR A 64 -11.70 0.51 -8.00
CA THR A 64 -12.14 1.76 -8.63
C THR A 64 -13.07 2.56 -7.72
N ALA A 65 -14.08 1.92 -7.13
CA ALA A 65 -15.08 2.62 -6.32
C ALA A 65 -14.56 3.02 -4.93
N LEU A 66 -13.83 2.15 -4.25
CA LEU A 66 -13.45 2.33 -2.84
C LEU A 66 -12.05 2.87 -2.65
N CYS A 67 -11.11 2.59 -3.56
CA CYS A 67 -9.73 3.06 -3.44
C CYS A 67 -9.51 4.35 -4.23
N LEU A 68 -9.93 4.39 -5.49
CA LEU A 68 -9.72 5.55 -6.38
C LEU A 68 -10.86 6.57 -6.31
N GLY A 69 -12.08 6.12 -6.00
CA GLY A 69 -13.25 6.98 -5.86
C GLY A 69 -13.05 8.11 -4.82
N PRO A 70 -12.65 7.82 -3.57
CA PRO A 70 -12.46 8.84 -2.55
C PRO A 70 -11.41 9.93 -2.89
N PRO A 71 -10.17 9.61 -3.30
CA PRO A 71 -9.19 10.65 -3.65
C PRO A 71 -9.64 11.45 -4.87
N LEU A 72 -10.24 10.82 -5.88
CA LEU A 72 -10.74 11.52 -7.05
C LEU A 72 -11.92 12.44 -6.72
N ALA A 73 -12.86 11.97 -5.90
CA ALA A 73 -13.99 12.77 -5.44
C ALA A 73 -13.52 13.98 -4.61
N SER A 74 -12.58 13.77 -3.69
CA SER A 74 -11.97 14.84 -2.89
C SER A 74 -11.30 15.89 -3.80
N PHE A 75 -10.49 15.43 -4.75
CA PHE A 75 -9.80 16.29 -5.71
C PHE A 75 -10.77 17.08 -6.60
N LEU A 76 -11.74 16.42 -7.21
CA LEU A 76 -12.70 17.04 -8.12
C LEU A 76 -13.59 18.05 -7.40
N LEU A 77 -14.01 17.74 -6.18
CA LEU A 77 -14.85 18.64 -5.38
C LEU A 77 -14.08 19.93 -5.05
N LEU A 78 -12.83 19.80 -4.59
CA LEU A 78 -11.97 20.96 -4.31
C LEU A 78 -11.62 21.74 -5.57
N TRP A 79 -11.38 21.05 -6.69
CA TRP A 79 -11.10 21.68 -7.98
C TRP A 79 -12.29 22.48 -8.51
N HIS A 80 -13.51 21.93 -8.40
CA HIS A 80 -14.74 22.59 -8.85
C HIS A 80 -15.03 23.85 -8.02
N HIS A 81 -14.82 23.81 -6.71
CA HIS A 81 -15.07 24.94 -5.81
C HIS A 81 -13.88 25.88 -5.63
N ARG A 82 -12.81 25.76 -6.44
CA ARG A 82 -11.56 26.54 -6.32
C ARG A 82 -11.76 28.07 -6.32
N GLY A 83 -12.78 28.56 -7.03
CA GLY A 83 -13.11 29.99 -7.14
C GLY A 83 -14.04 30.50 -6.04
N SER A 84 -14.54 29.63 -5.16
CA SER A 84 -15.53 29.98 -4.12
C SER A 84 -15.19 29.38 -2.75
N LEU A 85 -13.93 28.95 -2.54
CA LEU A 85 -13.42 28.44 -1.26
C LEU A 85 -13.51 29.47 -0.12
N GLU A 86 -13.68 30.76 -0.44
CA GLU A 86 -13.84 31.84 0.52
C GLU A 86 -15.30 32.08 0.94
N LEU A 87 -16.28 31.42 0.29
CA LEU A 87 -17.68 31.53 0.71
C LEU A 87 -17.89 30.80 2.05
N PRO A 88 -18.51 31.43 3.06
CA PRO A 88 -18.70 30.86 4.40
C PRO A 88 -19.48 29.54 4.41
N VAL A 89 -20.42 29.36 3.48
CA VAL A 89 -21.23 28.13 3.34
C VAL A 89 -20.37 26.94 2.85
N VAL A 90 -19.43 27.20 1.94
CA VAL A 90 -18.51 26.19 1.40
C VAL A 90 -17.42 25.88 2.44
N GLN A 91 -16.94 26.91 3.14
CA GLN A 91 -16.03 26.78 4.29
C GLN A 91 -16.60 25.86 5.37
N GLN A 92 -17.82 26.09 5.82
CA GLN A 92 -18.39 25.30 6.91
C GLN A 92 -18.56 23.82 6.55
N LYS A 93 -18.78 23.50 5.27
CA LYS A 93 -19.01 22.13 4.80
C LYS A 93 -17.72 21.38 4.46
N TYR A 94 -16.71 22.07 3.93
CA TYR A 94 -15.48 21.43 3.43
C TYR A 94 -14.21 21.82 4.19
N SER A 95 -14.30 22.66 5.24
CA SER A 95 -13.17 23.08 6.08
C SER A 95 -12.33 21.90 6.56
N PHE A 96 -12.94 20.75 6.87
CA PHE A 96 -12.21 19.54 7.24
C PHE A 96 -11.12 19.13 6.22
N LEU A 97 -11.43 19.25 4.92
CA LEU A 97 -10.57 18.78 3.83
C LEU A 97 -9.37 19.70 3.54
N TYR A 98 -9.47 20.99 3.85
CA TYR A 98 -8.43 21.95 3.43
C TYR A 98 -7.96 22.92 4.53
N SER A 99 -8.67 23.03 5.66
CA SER A 99 -8.35 23.99 6.72
C SER A 99 -6.97 23.73 7.31
N ARG A 100 -6.53 22.47 7.34
CA ARG A 100 -5.22 22.03 7.85
C ARG A 100 -4.05 22.39 6.92
N TYR A 101 -4.31 22.56 5.62
CA TYR A 101 -3.29 22.78 4.60
C TYR A 101 -3.15 24.25 4.22
N LYS A 102 -1.94 24.64 3.79
CA LYS A 102 -1.69 25.98 3.21
C LYS A 102 -2.51 26.13 1.92
N SER A 103 -2.91 27.36 1.58
CA SER A 103 -3.77 27.63 0.40
C SER A 103 -3.20 27.05 -0.92
N ARG A 104 -1.86 27.03 -1.07
CA ARG A 104 -1.18 26.41 -2.23
C ARG A 104 -1.39 24.88 -2.34
N PHE A 105 -1.68 24.22 -1.23
CA PHE A 105 -1.78 22.76 -1.10
C PHE A 105 -3.22 22.33 -0.76
N PHE A 106 -4.23 23.02 -1.28
CA PHE A 106 -5.63 22.74 -0.98
C PHE A 106 -6.07 21.30 -1.35
N TRP A 107 -5.43 20.68 -2.34
CA TRP A 107 -5.71 19.32 -2.84
C TRP A 107 -4.88 18.24 -2.12
N TRP A 108 -4.09 18.61 -1.10
CA TRP A 108 -3.16 17.68 -0.45
C TRP A 108 -3.84 16.53 0.27
N GLU A 109 -5.08 16.71 0.72
CA GLU A 109 -5.87 15.61 1.28
C GLU A 109 -5.99 14.43 0.30
N SER A 110 -6.14 14.71 -1.00
CA SER A 110 -6.17 13.67 -2.03
C SER A 110 -4.81 12.98 -2.19
N VAL A 111 -3.70 13.70 -1.97
CA VAL A 111 -2.35 13.13 -1.98
C VAL A 111 -2.15 12.18 -0.81
N LEU A 112 -2.55 12.58 0.40
CA LEU A 112 -2.45 11.72 1.58
C LEU A 112 -3.24 10.42 1.42
N MET A 113 -4.44 10.49 0.83
CA MET A 113 -5.22 9.29 0.51
C MET A 113 -4.50 8.37 -0.50
N LEU A 114 -3.81 8.95 -1.49
CA LEU A 114 -3.01 8.18 -2.46
C LEU A 114 -1.74 7.60 -1.84
N GLU A 115 -1.10 8.31 -0.91
CA GLU A 115 0.04 7.81 -0.14
C GLU A 115 -0.35 6.62 0.76
N GLU A 116 -1.48 6.71 1.47
CA GLU A 116 -2.04 5.58 2.24
C GLU A 116 -2.34 4.39 1.32
N LEU A 117 -2.96 4.62 0.16
CA LEU A 117 -3.25 3.58 -0.82
C LEU A 117 -1.97 2.92 -1.36
N ALA A 118 -0.92 3.71 -1.61
CA ALA A 118 0.37 3.19 -2.06
C ALA A 118 1.01 2.29 -1.01
N LEU A 119 0.97 2.67 0.28
CA LEU A 119 1.46 1.84 1.37
C LEU A 119 0.71 0.50 1.46
N VAL A 120 -0.63 0.53 1.40
CA VAL A 120 -1.45 -0.69 1.42
C VAL A 120 -1.17 -1.55 0.19
N ALA A 121 -0.95 -0.95 -0.98
CA ALA A 121 -0.61 -1.69 -2.20
C ALA A 121 0.74 -2.40 -2.06
N VAL A 122 1.78 -1.68 -1.61
CA VAL A 122 3.11 -2.28 -1.39
C VAL A 122 3.04 -3.39 -0.36
N GLU A 123 2.24 -3.23 0.71
CA GLU A 123 2.02 -4.29 1.69
C GLU A 123 1.40 -5.54 1.07
N VAL A 124 0.27 -5.38 0.38
CA VAL A 124 -0.52 -6.48 -0.18
C VAL A 124 0.25 -7.22 -1.27
N PHE A 125 0.86 -6.50 -2.20
CA PHE A 125 1.65 -7.11 -3.27
C PHE A 125 3.00 -7.63 -2.77
N GLY A 126 3.54 -7.03 -1.71
CA GLY A 126 4.75 -7.47 -1.05
C GLY A 126 4.65 -8.89 -0.50
N ARG A 127 3.47 -9.30 -0.03
CA ARG A 127 3.18 -10.70 0.40
C ARG A 127 3.30 -11.71 -0.74
N GLY A 128 3.28 -11.27 -2.00
CA GLY A 128 3.50 -12.11 -3.18
C GLY A 128 4.97 -12.38 -3.52
N LEU A 129 5.91 -11.67 -2.88
CA LEU A 129 7.34 -11.82 -3.13
C LEU A 129 7.88 -13.09 -2.47
N LYS A 130 8.79 -13.80 -3.16
CA LYS A 130 9.42 -15.02 -2.63
C LYS A 130 10.34 -14.77 -1.43
N SER A 131 10.86 -13.55 -1.28
CA SER A 131 11.84 -13.20 -0.25
C SER A 131 11.28 -12.09 0.65
N VAL A 132 11.15 -12.41 1.94
CA VAL A 132 10.69 -11.50 2.99
C VAL A 132 11.58 -10.25 3.09
N THR A 133 12.90 -10.42 2.88
CA THR A 133 13.88 -9.32 2.86
C THR A 133 13.52 -8.27 1.81
N HIS A 134 13.14 -8.69 0.59
CA HIS A 134 12.77 -7.77 -0.49
C HIS A 134 11.47 -7.03 -0.17
N GLN A 135 10.50 -7.71 0.44
CA GLN A 135 9.26 -7.09 0.89
C GLN A 135 9.54 -5.97 1.90
N ILE A 136 10.36 -6.24 2.93
CA ILE A 136 10.68 -5.26 3.98
C ILE A 136 11.44 -4.05 3.38
N LEU A 137 12.39 -4.30 2.47
CA LEU A 137 13.15 -3.23 1.81
C LEU A 137 12.27 -2.30 0.96
N ILE A 138 11.32 -2.84 0.19
CA ILE A 138 10.41 -2.02 -0.61
C ILE A 138 9.47 -1.21 0.29
N MET A 139 8.98 -1.81 1.39
CA MET A 139 8.17 -1.10 2.39
C MET A 139 8.95 0.05 3.02
N LEU A 140 10.19 -0.19 3.45
CA LEU A 140 11.07 0.82 4.00
C LEU A 140 11.35 1.96 2.99
N ALA A 141 11.66 1.61 1.74
CA ALA A 141 11.86 2.59 0.68
C ALA A 141 10.61 3.46 0.46
N THR A 142 9.42 2.86 0.50
CA THR A 142 8.15 3.58 0.35
C THR A 142 7.91 4.56 1.50
N PHE A 143 8.16 4.16 2.75
CA PHE A 143 8.07 5.06 3.89
C PHE A 143 9.04 6.24 3.82
N ILE A 144 10.29 5.99 3.42
CA ILE A 144 11.30 7.05 3.24
C ILE A 144 10.87 8.03 2.14
N MET A 145 10.37 7.52 1.01
CA MET A 145 9.89 8.35 -0.10
C MET A 145 8.69 9.21 0.31
N ILE A 146 7.70 8.65 0.98
CA ILE A 146 6.52 9.37 1.47
C ILE A 146 6.93 10.43 2.51
N SER A 147 7.83 10.08 3.43
CA SER A 147 8.37 11.03 4.41
C SER A 147 9.08 12.20 3.72
N ALA A 148 9.92 11.91 2.72
CA ALA A 148 10.61 12.96 1.95
C ALA A 148 9.64 13.89 1.22
N VAL A 149 8.61 13.35 0.57
CA VAL A 149 7.56 14.14 -0.11
C VAL A 149 6.84 15.05 0.88
N ASN A 150 6.41 14.52 2.03
CA ASN A 150 5.70 15.28 3.05
C ASN A 150 6.56 16.41 3.67
N ILE A 151 7.86 16.17 3.90
CA ILE A 151 8.79 17.18 4.42
C ILE A 151 9.06 18.27 3.39
N VAL A 152 9.37 17.91 2.15
CA VAL A 152 9.71 18.86 1.07
C VAL A 152 8.51 19.74 0.73
N CYS A 153 7.32 19.17 0.66
CA CYS A 153 6.11 19.92 0.36
C CYS A 153 5.61 20.73 1.57
N SER A 154 5.83 20.27 2.81
CA SER A 154 5.37 20.90 4.04
C SER A 154 3.95 21.50 3.91
N PRO A 155 2.95 20.65 3.62
CA PRO A 155 1.60 21.08 3.21
C PRO A 155 0.81 21.68 4.38
N ASN A 156 1.06 21.19 5.60
CA ASN A 156 0.37 21.57 6.82
C ASN A 156 0.68 23.01 7.25
N LYS A 157 -0.33 23.72 7.76
CA LYS A 157 -0.16 25.07 8.36
C LYS A 157 0.58 25.01 9.70
N LEU A 158 0.26 24.01 10.51
CA LEU A 158 0.81 23.83 11.85
C LEU A 158 2.09 22.98 11.80
N LYS A 159 3.22 23.56 12.20
CA LYS A 159 4.52 22.84 12.24
C LYS A 159 4.52 21.62 13.16
N VAL A 160 3.72 21.66 14.24
CA VAL A 160 3.58 20.53 15.17
C VAL A 160 3.04 19.29 14.46
N VAL A 161 2.09 19.45 13.54
CA VAL A 161 1.51 18.34 12.77
C VAL A 161 2.57 17.72 11.85
N THR A 162 3.34 18.54 11.14
CA THR A 162 4.46 18.06 10.31
C THR A 162 5.52 17.33 11.14
N MET A 163 5.82 17.81 12.36
CA MET A 163 6.76 17.13 13.25
C MET A 163 6.23 15.78 13.72
N LEU A 164 4.94 15.69 14.07
CA LEU A 164 4.31 14.43 14.45
C LEU A 164 4.29 13.41 13.30
N GLU A 165 3.97 13.86 12.08
CA GLU A 165 4.04 13.03 10.87
C GLU A 165 5.46 12.48 10.66
N PHE A 166 6.48 13.34 10.77
CA PHE A 166 7.87 12.94 10.65
C PHE A 166 8.30 11.94 11.72
N MET A 167 7.95 12.18 12.99
CA MET A 167 8.29 11.28 14.09
C MET A 167 7.61 9.93 13.93
N SER A 168 6.34 9.90 13.51
CA SER A 168 5.61 8.67 13.24
C SER A 168 6.27 7.86 12.12
N MET A 169 6.59 8.49 10.99
CA MET A 169 7.27 7.83 9.87
C MET A 169 8.67 7.34 10.25
N THR A 170 9.37 8.08 11.10
CA THR A 170 10.69 7.69 11.62
C THR A 170 10.58 6.44 12.50
N VAL A 171 9.61 6.40 13.43
CA VAL A 171 9.37 5.22 14.27
C VAL A 171 9.03 4.00 13.42
N LEU A 172 8.12 4.13 12.44
CA LEU A 172 7.76 3.04 11.53
C LEU A 172 8.97 2.52 10.73
N SER A 173 9.81 3.43 10.23
CA SER A 173 11.03 3.09 9.48
C SER A 173 12.06 2.37 10.35
N LEU A 174 12.20 2.77 11.63
CA LEU A 174 13.06 2.09 12.60
C LEU A 174 12.53 0.70 12.93
N THR A 175 11.21 0.55 13.11
CA THR A 175 10.59 -0.76 13.34
C THR A 175 10.88 -1.71 12.18
N LEU A 176 10.71 -1.27 10.93
CA LEU A 176 11.02 -2.10 9.76
C LEU A 176 12.50 -2.43 9.63
N SER A 177 13.37 -1.47 9.93
CA SER A 177 14.83 -1.71 9.95
C SER A 177 15.21 -2.77 10.98
N LEU A 178 14.58 -2.75 12.15
CA LEU A 178 14.82 -3.75 13.19
C LEU A 178 14.27 -5.13 12.78
N SER A 179 13.07 -5.18 12.18
CA SER A 179 12.51 -6.42 11.62
C SER A 179 13.41 -7.00 10.52
N LEU A 180 13.99 -6.16 9.67
CA LEU A 180 14.95 -6.59 8.65
C LEU A 180 16.19 -7.23 9.27
N TYR A 181 16.73 -6.63 10.32
CA TYR A 181 17.90 -7.16 11.03
C TYR A 181 17.64 -8.59 11.55
N PHE A 182 16.51 -8.80 12.21
CA PHE A 182 16.13 -10.14 12.71
C PHE A 182 15.96 -11.17 11.59
N VAL A 183 15.29 -10.81 10.49
CA VAL A 183 15.08 -11.73 9.35
C VAL A 183 16.41 -12.11 8.69
N VAL A 184 17.36 -11.17 8.60
CA VAL A 184 18.69 -11.45 8.03
C VAL A 184 19.51 -12.32 8.96
N ASP A 185 19.48 -12.08 10.27
CA ASP A 185 20.19 -12.88 11.27
C ASP A 185 19.73 -14.35 11.26
N GLU A 186 18.42 -14.59 11.25
CA GLU A 186 17.86 -15.94 11.10
C GLU A 186 18.30 -16.61 9.79
N GLY A 187 18.33 -15.84 8.70
CA GLY A 187 18.78 -16.34 7.40
C GLY A 187 20.26 -16.72 7.37
N LEU A 188 21.12 -16.00 8.09
CA LEU A 188 22.54 -16.29 8.23
C LEU A 188 22.77 -17.52 9.12
N SER A 189 22.11 -17.59 10.28
CA SER A 189 22.21 -18.74 11.19
C SER A 189 21.76 -20.04 10.53
N ALA A 190 20.71 -20.01 9.70
CA ALA A 190 20.26 -21.19 8.95
C ALA A 190 21.24 -21.62 7.84
N ALA A 191 22.03 -20.69 7.29
CA ALA A 191 23.03 -21.02 6.28
C ALA A 191 24.27 -21.69 6.90
N ASP A 192 24.67 -21.26 8.10
CA ASP A 192 25.81 -21.82 8.83
C ASP A 192 25.56 -23.25 9.34
N GLU A 193 24.30 -23.64 9.62
CA GLU A 193 23.98 -25.02 10.03
C GLU A 193 23.95 -26.04 8.87
N VAL A 194 23.89 -25.58 7.63
CA VAL A 194 23.78 -26.43 6.42
C VAL A 194 25.13 -26.60 5.71
N GLY A 195 26.13 -25.76 6.01
CA GLY A 195 27.48 -25.80 5.45
C GLY A 195 28.45 -26.69 6.23
#